data_AF-S5PIP5-F1
#
_entry.id   AF-S5PIP5-F1
#
_cell.length_a   1.000
_cell.length_b   1.000
_cell.length_c   1.000
_cell.angle_alpha   90.00
_cell.angle_beta   90.00
_cell.angle_gamma   90.00
#
_symmetry.space_group_name_H-M   'P 1'
#
loop_
_entity.id
_entity.type
_entity.pdbx_description
1 polymer ?
#
loop_
_entity_poly.entity_id
_entity_poly.type
_entity_poly.pdbx_seq_one_letter_code
_entity_poly.pdbx_strand_id
1 'polypeptide(L)' 'VVPNITYQCMELNFYKIPDNLPFSTKNLDLSFNPLRHLGSYSFFSFPELQVLDLS' A
#
# COMPACT_ATOMS: atom_id res chain seq x y z
N VAL A 1 -5.19 21.11 -2.94
CA VAL A 1 -5.22 19.71 -2.49
C VAL A 1 -4.47 18.90 -3.53
N VAL A 2 -3.38 18.21 -3.18
CA VAL A 2 -2.70 17.34 -4.15
C VAL A 2 -3.53 16.06 -4.24
N PRO A 3 -4.19 15.77 -5.37
CA PRO A 3 -4.91 14.51 -5.53
C PRO A 3 -3.92 13.33 -5.51
N ASN A 4 -4.41 12.14 -5.18
CA ASN A 4 -3.69 10.87 -5.41
C ASN A 4 -2.49 10.58 -4.49
N ILE A 5 -2.50 11.11 -3.26
CA ILE A 5 -1.47 10.84 -2.22
C ILE A 5 -1.86 9.66 -1.31
N THR A 6 -3.15 9.49 -1.07
CA THR A 6 -3.71 8.52 -0.11
C THR A 6 -4.53 7.46 -0.84
N TYR A 7 -4.29 6.20 -0.53
CA TYR A 7 -5.02 5.06 -1.08
C TYR A 7 -5.59 4.19 0.03
N GLN A 8 -6.86 3.82 -0.16
CA GLN A 8 -7.62 2.96 0.74
C GLN A 8 -7.81 1.62 0.04
N CYS A 9 -7.07 0.62 0.49
CA CYS A 9 -7.06 -0.72 -0.06
C CYS A 9 -7.57 -1.77 0.94
N MET A 10 -8.42 -1.36 1.89
CA MET A 10 -8.95 -2.21 2.95
C MET A 10 -9.87 -3.30 2.42
N GLU A 11 -9.76 -4.51 2.98
CA GLU A 11 -10.72 -5.61 2.75
C GLU A 11 -10.89 -5.99 1.25
N LEU A 12 -9.88 -5.75 0.42
CA LEU A 12 -9.90 -6.04 -1.03
C LEU A 12 -9.43 -7.46 -1.36
N ASN A 13 -9.23 -8.30 -0.35
CA ASN A 13 -8.69 -9.67 -0.48
C ASN A 13 -7.32 -9.72 -1.18
N PHE A 14 -6.48 -8.72 -0.95
CA PHE A 14 -5.11 -8.74 -1.46
C PHE A 14 -4.24 -9.77 -0.74
N TYR A 15 -3.59 -10.62 -1.53
CA TYR A 15 -2.58 -11.59 -1.08
C TYR A 15 -1.14 -11.09 -1.30
N LYS A 16 -0.99 -9.90 -1.91
CA LYS A 16 0.28 -9.24 -2.20
C LYS A 16 0.06 -7.72 -2.23
N ILE A 17 1.15 -6.96 -2.16
CA ILE A 17 1.10 -5.50 -2.31
C ILE A 17 0.69 -5.15 -3.76
N PRO A 18 -0.26 -4.21 -3.97
CA PRO A 18 -0.64 -3.75 -5.30
C PRO A 18 0.53 -3.02 -6.00
N ASP A 19 0.71 -3.24 -7.29
CA ASP A 19 1.78 -2.66 -8.12
C ASP A 19 1.30 -1.54 -9.06
N ASN A 20 -0.01 -1.26 -9.08
CA ASN A 20 -0.66 -0.25 -9.92
C ASN A 20 -0.86 1.11 -9.24
N LEU A 21 -0.29 1.32 -8.05
CA LEU A 21 -0.36 2.58 -7.32
C LEU A 21 0.78 3.52 -7.75
N PRO A 22 0.58 4.85 -7.82
CA PRO A 22 1.64 5.79 -8.17
C PRO A 22 2.82 5.74 -7.21
N PHE A 23 4.04 5.94 -7.74
CA PHE A 23 5.27 6.02 -6.95
C PHE A 23 5.25 7.17 -5.92
N SER A 24 4.42 8.19 -6.15
CA SER A 24 4.21 9.34 -5.25
C SER A 24 3.19 9.07 -4.12
N THR A 25 2.75 7.82 -3.95
CA THR A 25 1.88 7.42 -2.84
C THR A 25 2.56 7.69 -1.51
N LYS A 26 1.88 8.40 -0.59
CA LYS A 26 2.41 8.69 0.76
C LYS A 26 1.63 7.98 1.86
N ASN A 27 0.35 7.72 1.66
CA ASN A 27 -0.47 7.02 2.64
C ASN A 27 -1.14 5.82 1.97
N LEU A 28 -0.85 4.62 2.48
CA LEU A 28 -1.38 3.37 1.97
C LEU A 28 -2.01 2.58 3.11
N ASP A 29 -3.29 2.30 2.99
CA ASP A 29 -4.02 1.45 3.92
C ASP A 29 -4.29 0.10 3.27
N LEU A 30 -3.65 -0.94 3.77
CA LEU A 30 -3.80 -2.34 3.35
C LEU A 30 -4.43 -3.19 4.46
N SER A 31 -5.07 -2.59 5.45
CA SER A 31 -5.68 -3.31 6.57
C SER A 31 -6.75 -4.30 6.10
N PHE A 32 -6.97 -5.35 6.89
CA PHE A 32 -7.94 -6.41 6.62
C PHE A 32 -7.70 -7.19 5.32
N ASN A 33 -6.47 -7.22 4.81
CA ASN A 33 -6.10 -8.06 3.65
C ASN A 33 -5.34 -9.33 4.07
N PRO A 34 -5.59 -10.47 3.40
CA PRO A 34 -4.91 -11.73 3.67
C PRO A 34 -3.50 -11.78 3.02
N LEU A 35 -2.63 -10.80 3.31
CA LEU A 35 -1.30 -10.67 2.68
C LEU A 35 -0.39 -11.88 2.96
N ARG A 36 -0.55 -12.54 4.12
CA ARG A 36 0.20 -13.73 4.63
C ARG A 36 1.72 -13.57 4.79
N HIS A 37 2.41 -13.02 3.79
CA HIS A 37 3.85 -12.82 3.78
C HIS A 37 4.21 -11.45 3.16
N LEU A 38 5.16 -10.76 3.77
CA LEU A 38 5.78 -9.56 3.21
C LEU A 38 7.20 -9.91 2.78
N GLY A 39 7.51 -9.71 1.50
CA GLY A 39 8.85 -9.88 0.97
C GLY A 39 9.73 -8.68 1.31
N SER A 40 11.05 -8.87 1.30
CA SER A 40 12.03 -7.82 1.64
C SER A 40 11.93 -6.56 0.79
N TYR A 41 11.33 -6.66 -0.41
CA TYR A 41 11.16 -5.56 -1.36
C TYR A 41 9.69 -5.20 -1.64
N SER A 42 8.77 -5.64 -0.77
CA SER A 42 7.31 -5.46 -0.94
C SER A 42 6.87 -4.01 -1.17
N PHE A 43 7.61 -3.03 -0.65
CA PHE A 43 7.28 -1.60 -0.75
C PHE A 43 8.30 -0.79 -1.56
N PHE A 44 9.21 -1.46 -2.30
CA PHE A 44 10.27 -0.79 -3.06
C PHE A 44 9.72 0.23 -4.09
N SER A 45 8.54 -0.03 -4.65
CA SER A 45 7.88 0.86 -5.61
C SER A 45 7.30 2.14 -5.01
N PHE A 46 7.34 2.32 -3.69
CA PHE A 46 6.76 3.46 -2.97
C PHE A 46 7.82 4.27 -2.21
N PRO A 47 8.75 4.94 -2.92
CA PRO A 47 9.84 5.67 -2.28
C PRO A 47 9.37 6.87 -1.44
N GLU A 48 8.15 7.37 -1.67
CA GLU A 48 7.57 8.49 -0.91
C GLU A 48 6.62 8.04 0.20
N LEU A 49 6.51 6.73 0.49
CA LEU A 49 5.57 6.21 1.50
C LEU A 49 5.91 6.75 2.90
N GLN A 50 4.92 7.35 3.57
CA GLN A 50 5.03 7.95 4.90
C GLN A 50 4.19 7.22 5.94
N VAL A 51 2.98 6.79 5.55
CA VAL A 51 2.04 6.06 6.41
C VAL A 51 1.64 4.77 5.72
N LEU A 52 1.76 3.67 6.44
CA LEU A 52 1.38 2.34 6.02
C LEU A 52 0.53 1.69 7.11
N ASP A 53 -0.70 1.31 6.77
CA ASP A 53 -1.55 0.50 7.65
C ASP A 53 -1.61 -0.95 7.13
N LEU A 54 -1.35 -1.91 8.02
CA LEU A 54 -1.34 -3.35 7.77
C LEU A 54 -2.18 -4.12 8.82
N SER A 55 -3.06 -3.42 9.54
CA SER A 55 -3.85 -3.97 10.65
C SER A 55 -4.76 -5.14 10.24
#